data_AF-A0A6V7KIP3-F1
#
_entry.id   AF-A0A6V7KIP3-F1
#
_cell.length_a   1.000
_cell.length_b   1.000
_cell.length_c   1.000
_cell.angle_alpha   90.00
_cell.angle_beta   90.00
_cell.angle_gamma   90.00
#
_symmetry.space_group_name_H-M   'P 1'
#
loop_
_entity.id
_entity.type
_entity.pdbx_description
1 polymer ?
#
loop_
_entity_poly.entity_id
_entity_poly.type
_entity_poly.pdbx_seq_one_letter_code
_entity_poly.pdbx_strand_id
1 'polypeptide(L)' 'VKYLNNTQMYEATPLAIPRCGEPCKLLNLIQVWRDVLPTNWDNECQL' A
#
# COMPACT_ATOMS: atom_id res chain seq x y z
N VAL A 1 -7.00 -2.03 -10.29
CA VAL A 1 -5.70 -2.70 -10.51
C VAL A 1 -5.81 -4.11 -9.96
N LYS A 2 -5.32 -5.13 -10.67
CA LYS A 2 -5.33 -6.52 -10.19
C LYS A 2 -3.90 -6.95 -9.90
N TYR A 3 -3.69 -7.64 -8.79
CA TYR A 3 -2.37 -8.11 -8.37
C TYR A 3 -2.44 -9.62 -8.17
N LEU A 4 -1.31 -10.32 -8.28
CA LEU A 4 -1.22 -11.70 -7.85
C LEU A 4 -1.23 -11.73 -6.33
N ASN A 5 -2.06 -12.59 -5.74
CA ASN A 5 -2.18 -12.70 -4.29
C ASN A 5 -0.89 -13.27 -3.65
N ASN A 6 -0.19 -14.17 -4.37
CA ASN A 6 1.06 -14.76 -3.96
C ASN A 6 1.87 -15.24 -5.20
N THR A 7 3.05 -15.81 -4.96
CA THR A 7 3.97 -16.27 -6.01
C THR A 7 3.53 -17.55 -6.73
N GLN A 8 2.50 -18.24 -6.24
CA GLN A 8 2.00 -19.51 -6.79
C GLN A 8 0.74 -19.31 -7.66
N MET A 9 0.08 -18.16 -7.53
CA MET A 9 -1.14 -17.84 -8.27
C MET A 9 -0.82 -17.12 -9.57
N TYR A 10 -1.47 -17.53 -10.66
CA TYR A 10 -1.32 -16.93 -11.99
C TYR A 10 -2.50 -16.04 -12.38
N GLU A 11 -3.60 -16.09 -11.61
CA GLU A 11 -4.76 -15.23 -11.78
C GLU A 11 -4.70 -14.05 -10.82
N ALA A 12 -4.84 -12.84 -11.38
CA ALA A 12 -4.79 -11.62 -10.61
C ALA A 12 -6.15 -11.32 -9.95
N THR A 13 -6.12 -11.04 -8.64
CA THR A 13 -7.29 -10.70 -7.83
C THR A 13 -7.29 -9.21 -7.46
N PRO A 14 -8.46 -8.60 -7.21
CA PRO A 14 -8.53 -7.28 -6.60
C PRO A 14 -7.96 -7.35 -5.17
N LEU A 15 -7.02 -6.45 -4.86
CA LEU A 15 -6.55 -6.24 -3.49
C LEU A 15 -7.20 -4.97 -2.93
N ALA A 16 -7.66 -5.03 -1.68
CA ALA A 16 -8.27 -3.91 -0.97
C ALA A 16 -7.27 -3.28 -0.02
N ILE A 17 -7.21 -1.94 0.01
CA ILE A 17 -6.39 -1.18 0.96
C ILE A 17 -7.27 -0.85 2.16
N PRO A 18 -6.96 -1.38 3.36
CA PRO A 18 -7.75 -1.11 4.56
C PRO A 18 -7.89 0.40 4.80
N ARG A 19 -9.08 0.84 5.18
CA ARG A 19 -9.38 2.26 5.51
C ARG A 19 -9.28 3.25 4.34
N CYS A 20 -9.09 2.81 3.08
CA CYS A 20 -9.03 3.74 1.94
C CYS A 20 -10.39 4.02 1.26
N GLY A 21 -11.33 3.07 1.35
CA GLY A 21 -12.61 3.08 0.62
C GLY A 21 -12.51 2.47 -0.78
N GLU A 22 -13.66 2.28 -1.44
CA GLU A 22 -13.76 1.72 -2.79
C GLU A 22 -14.66 2.62 -3.67
N PRO A 23 -14.11 3.35 -4.67
CA PRO A 23 -12.70 3.36 -5.08
C PRO A 23 -11.79 4.09 -4.09
N CYS A 24 -10.57 3.58 -3.91
CA CYS A 24 -9.53 4.22 -3.11
C CYS A 24 -9.01 5.47 -3.83
N LYS A 25 -9.47 6.65 -3.38
CA LYS A 25 -9.05 7.95 -3.96
C LYS A 25 -7.60 8.25 -3.57
N LEU A 26 -6.88 8.96 -4.44
CA LEU A 26 -5.47 9.30 -4.25
C LEU A 26 -5.18 9.99 -2.90
N LEU A 27 -6.03 10.93 -2.47
CA LEU A 27 -5.86 11.62 -1.19
C LEU A 27 -6.00 10.66 0.01
N ASN A 28 -6.97 9.75 -0.04
CA ASN A 28 -7.15 8.73 1.00
C ASN A 28 -5.98 7.76 1.01
N LEU A 29 -5.46 7.38 -0.17
CA LEU A 29 -4.30 6.51 -0.31
C LEU A 29 -3.07 7.12 0.40
N ILE A 30 -2.76 8.38 0.11
CA ILE A 30 -1.64 9.10 0.74
C ILE A 30 -1.81 9.15 2.27
N GLN A 31 -3.04 9.37 2.74
CA GLN A 31 -3.33 9.44 4.17
C GLN A 31 -3.16 8.09 4.87
N VAL A 32 -3.67 6.99 4.29
CA VAL A 32 -3.61 5.64 4.89
C VAL A 32 -2.17 5.13 5.02
N TRP A 33 -1.29 5.50 4.09
CA TRP A 33 0.10 5.05 4.07
C TRP A 33 1.04 5.96 4.86
N ARG A 34 0.59 7.13 5.32
CA ARG A 34 1.44 8.12 5.99
C ARG A 34 2.25 7.55 7.16
N ASP A 35 1.66 6.64 7.94
CA ASP A 35 2.28 6.12 9.16
C ASP A 35 3.40 5.09 8.91
N VAL A 36 3.44 4.50 7.70
CA VAL A 36 4.42 3.47 7.32
C VAL A 36 5.40 3.96 6.27
N LEU A 37 5.14 5.14 5.70
CA LEU A 37 6.06 5.76 4.76
C LEU A 37 7.11 6.55 5.55
N PRO A 38 8.39 6.28 5.32
CA PRO A 38 9.47 6.98 5.98
C PRO A 38 9.48 8.44 5.51
N THR A 39 9.71 9.33 6.46
CA THR A 39 9.93 10.76 6.22
C THR A 39 11.37 11.06 5.84
N ASN A 40 12.32 10.32 6.40
CA ASN A 40 13.73 10.40 6.09
C ASN A 40 14.36 9.01 6.28
N TRP A 41 14.47 8.27 5.18
CA TRP A 41 15.01 6.91 5.18
C TRP A 41 16.40 6.82 5.81
N ASP A 42 17.29 7.75 5.45
CA ASP A 42 18.69 7.74 5.89
C ASP A 42 18.83 7.98 7.39
N ASN A 43 17.95 8.80 7.98
CA ASN A 43 17.91 9.06 9.42
C ASN A 43 17.19 7.94 10.18
N GLU A 44 16.06 7.45 9.66
CA GLU A 44 15.26 6.39 10.28
C GLU A 44 15.99 5.04 10.29
N CYS A 45 16.96 4.85 9.40
CA CYS A 45 17.81 3.66 9.33
C CYS A 45 19.15 3.79 10.08
N GLN A 46 19.36 4.85 10.88
CA GLN A 46 20.53 4.96 11.75
C GLN A 46 20.32 4.09 13.00
N LEU A 47 21.25 3.16 13.22
CA LEU A 47 21.28 2.23 14.36
C LEU A 47 21.75 2.90 15.65
#